data_AF-A0A4P9VJ83-F1
#
_entry.id   AF-A0A4P9VJ83-F1
#
_cell.length_a   1.000
_cell.length_b   1.000
_cell.length_c   1.000
_cell.angle_alpha   90.00
_cell.angle_beta   90.00
_cell.angle_gamma   90.00
#
_symmetry.space_group_name_H-M   'P 1'
#
loop_
_entity.id
_entity.type
_entity.pdbx_description
1 polymer ?
#
loop_
_entity_poly.entity_id
_entity_poly.type
_entity_poly.pdbx_seq_one_letter_code
_entity_poly.pdbx_strand_id
1 'polypeptide(L)'
;MQQSQFQPWTGGGKHFSFFNQPAAAEANFHMFYSAVRLLLAEDTGALKQFDEIRRGFKEEMQNQIQTMWAAKLGLTEYDPKLFTILFKKLLQLMIHSELD
;
A
#
# COMPACT_ATOMS: atom_id res chain seq x y z
N MET A 1 1.33 7.92 -18.04
CA MET A 1 1.08 8.43 -16.67
C MET A 1 -0.40 8.70 -16.39
N GLN A 2 -1.35 8.39 -17.29
CA GLN A 2 -2.78 8.65 -17.08
C GLN A 2 -3.48 7.58 -16.23
N GLN A 3 -2.91 6.37 -16.12
CA GLN A 3 -3.44 5.29 -15.27
C GLN A 3 -3.19 5.47 -13.75
N SER A 4 -2.37 6.44 -13.33
CA SER A 4 -2.08 6.62 -11.89
C SER A 4 -3.25 7.20 -11.09
N GLN A 5 -4.32 7.58 -11.78
CA GLN A 5 -5.52 8.21 -11.22
C GLN A 5 -6.74 7.28 -11.23
N PHE A 6 -6.60 6.03 -11.70
CA PHE A 6 -7.71 5.08 -11.67
C PHE A 6 -8.20 4.91 -10.23
N GLN A 7 -9.51 5.08 -10.05
CA GLN A 7 -10.22 4.86 -8.81
C GLN A 7 -11.69 4.56 -9.16
N PRO A 8 -12.33 3.58 -8.53
CA PRO A 8 -13.66 3.14 -8.93
C PRO A 8 -14.81 3.99 -8.32
N TRP A 9 -14.51 4.93 -7.42
CA TRP A 9 -15.52 5.60 -6.60
C TRP A 9 -15.93 6.96 -7.18
N THR A 10 -17.23 7.25 -7.26
CA THR A 10 -17.67 8.61 -7.60
C THR A 10 -17.19 9.58 -6.52
N GLY A 11 -16.41 10.60 -6.90
CA GLY A 11 -15.90 11.61 -5.97
C GLY A 11 -14.65 11.22 -5.16
N GLY A 12 -14.02 10.06 -5.41
CA GLY A 12 -12.86 9.63 -4.64
C GLY A 12 -11.56 10.44 -4.89
N GLY A 13 -11.46 11.08 -6.06
CA GLY A 13 -10.31 11.90 -6.42
C GLY A 13 -8.98 11.15 -6.39
N LYS A 14 -7.86 11.88 -6.34
CA LYS A 14 -6.52 11.27 -6.29
C LYS A 14 -6.22 10.53 -4.98
N HIS A 15 -6.97 10.84 -3.91
CA HIS A 15 -6.76 10.24 -2.59
C HIS A 15 -7.05 8.73 -2.57
N PHE A 16 -7.99 8.27 -3.38
CA PHE A 16 -8.32 6.85 -3.49
C PHE A 16 -7.86 6.24 -4.81
N SER A 17 -6.87 6.86 -5.47
CA SER A 17 -6.28 6.28 -6.67
C SER A 17 -5.55 4.98 -6.36
N PHE A 18 -5.51 4.09 -7.36
CA PHE A 18 -4.97 2.74 -7.22
C PHE A 18 -3.58 2.71 -6.56
N PHE A 19 -2.68 3.60 -6.99
CA PHE A 19 -1.33 3.69 -6.42
C PHE A 19 -1.25 4.49 -5.11
N ASN A 20 -2.29 5.25 -4.74
CA ASN A 20 -2.35 5.95 -3.46
C ASN A 20 -2.97 5.10 -2.33
N GLN A 21 -3.53 3.92 -2.65
CA GLN A 21 -4.15 3.03 -1.68
C GLN A 21 -3.26 2.71 -0.45
N PRO A 22 -1.94 2.48 -0.58
CA PRO A 22 -1.09 2.25 0.59
C PRO A 22 -1.05 3.45 1.56
N ALA A 23 -0.99 4.66 1.02
CA ALA A 23 -1.02 5.89 1.83
C ALA A 23 -2.40 6.11 2.47
N ALA A 24 -3.47 5.84 1.72
CA ALA A 24 -4.83 5.88 2.25
C ALA A 24 -5.04 4.85 3.38
N ALA A 25 -4.51 3.64 3.22
CA ALA A 25 -4.55 2.60 4.25
C ALA A 25 -3.79 3.01 5.51
N GLU A 26 -2.61 3.64 5.38
CA GLU A 26 -1.87 4.13 6.55
C GLU A 26 -2.64 5.23 7.30
N ALA A 27 -3.27 6.16 6.57
CA ALA A 27 -4.09 7.20 7.19
C ALA A 27 -5.28 6.59 7.96
N ASN A 28 -6.00 5.64 7.35
CA ASN A 28 -7.11 4.95 7.98
C ASN A 28 -6.66 4.17 9.22
N PHE A 29 -5.54 3.47 9.14
CA PHE A 29 -4.98 2.73 10.26
C PHE A 29 -4.53 3.66 11.38
N HIS A 30 -3.96 4.83 11.07
CA HIS A 30 -3.59 5.82 12.08
C HIS A 30 -4.80 6.36 12.85
N MET A 31 -5.94 6.55 12.17
CA MET A 31 -7.19 6.95 12.84
C MET A 31 -7.69 5.86 13.80
N PHE A 32 -7.73 4.61 13.35
CA PHE A 32 -8.08 3.46 14.19
C PHE A 32 -7.15 3.35 15.41
N TYR A 33 -5.84 3.40 15.17
CA TYR A 33 -4.82 3.41 16.22
C TYR A 33 -5.07 4.52 17.23
N SER A 34 -5.28 5.76 16.78
CA SER A 34 -5.46 6.90 17.69
C SER A 34 -6.68 6.74 18.57
N ALA A 35 -7.79 6.20 18.04
CA ALA A 35 -9.01 5.96 18.79
C ALA A 35 -8.84 4.85 19.85
N VAL A 36 -8.23 3.71 19.48
CA VAL A 36 -8.02 2.57 20.38
C VAL A 36 -6.98 2.88 21.46
N ARG A 37 -5.94 3.65 21.11
CA ARG A 37 -4.86 4.01 22.04
C ARG A 37 -5.37 4.68 23.31
N LEU A 38 -6.44 5.48 23.22
CA LEU A 38 -7.08 6.12 24.38
C LEU A 38 -7.64 5.12 25.39
N LEU A 39 -8.12 3.97 24.93
CA LEU A 39 -8.67 2.92 25.79
C LEU A 39 -7.59 2.14 26.55
N LEU A 40 -6.33 2.23 26.12
CA LEU A 40 -5.18 1.54 26.71
C LEU A 40 -4.35 2.45 27.62
N ALA A 41 -4.80 3.68 27.90
CA ALA A 41 -3.99 4.70 28.58
C ALA A 41 -3.47 4.30 29.97
N GLU A 42 -4.22 3.45 30.69
CA GLU A 42 -3.86 2.98 32.03
C GLU A 42 -3.00 1.70 32.01
N ASP A 43 -2.95 0.99 30.88
CA ASP A 43 -2.12 -0.20 30.70
C ASP A 43 -0.87 0.14 29.87
N THR A 44 0.17 0.58 30.57
CA THR A 44 1.46 0.95 29.94
C THR A 44 2.11 -0.18 29.13
N GLY A 45 1.86 -1.45 29.49
CA GLY A 45 2.41 -2.60 28.79
C GLY A 45 1.71 -2.82 27.46
N ALA A 46 0.37 -2.85 27.48
CA ALA A 46 -0.45 -2.94 26.27
C ALA A 46 -0.24 -1.73 25.35
N LEU A 47 -0.13 -0.52 25.92
CA LEU A 47 0.10 0.71 25.17
C LEU A 47 1.43 0.66 24.40
N LYS A 48 2.51 0.17 25.04
CA LYS A 48 3.82 0.03 24.38
C LYS A 48 3.77 -0.93 23.21
N GLN A 49 3.14 -2.10 23.38
CA GLN A 49 2.98 -3.08 22.31
C GLN A 49 2.15 -2.51 21.16
N PHE A 50 1.10 -1.75 21.47
CA PHE A 50 0.26 -1.14 20.46
C PHE A 50 0.99 -0.04 19.66
N ASP A 51 1.81 0.76 20.32
CA ASP A 51 2.68 1.75 19.69
C ASP A 51 3.76 1.09 18.78
N GLU A 52 4.21 -0.11 19.12
CA GLU A 52 5.09 -0.93 18.27
C GLU A 52 4.38 -1.40 16.99
N ILE A 53 3.14 -1.89 17.09
CA ILE A 53 2.33 -2.27 15.93
C ILE A 53 2.16 -1.07 14.99
N ARG A 54 1.88 0.14 15.52
CA ARG A 54 1.76 1.33 14.68
C ARG A 54 3.03 1.68 13.93
N ARG A 55 4.20 1.52 14.56
CA ARG A 55 5.50 1.78 13.93
C ARG A 55 5.80 0.78 12.82
N GLY A 56 5.43 -0.49 12.99
CA GLY A 56 5.67 -1.55 12.00
C GLY A 56 4.81 -1.46 10.74
N PHE A 57 3.70 -0.72 10.75
CA PHE A 57 2.72 -0.72 9.64
C PHE A 57 3.33 -0.44 8.26
N LYS A 58 4.19 0.58 8.15
CA LYS A 58 4.74 1.00 6.86
C LYS A 58 5.64 -0.07 6.25
N GLU A 59 6.46 -0.71 7.07
CA GLU A 59 7.36 -1.79 6.65
C GLU A 59 6.55 -3.01 6.22
N GLU A 60 5.57 -3.42 7.03
CA GLU A 60 4.71 -4.56 6.69
C GLU A 60 3.92 -4.31 5.41
N MET A 61 3.34 -3.12 5.24
CA MET A 61 2.64 -2.75 4.01
C MET A 61 3.56 -2.78 2.78
N GLN A 62 4.79 -2.31 2.92
CA GLN A 62 5.77 -2.34 1.83
C GLN A 62 6.13 -3.79 1.46
N ASN A 63 6.31 -4.67 2.44
CA ASN A 63 6.56 -6.09 2.22
C ASN A 63 5.40 -6.75 1.46
N GLN A 64 4.16 -6.51 1.89
CA GLN A 64 2.97 -7.05 1.22
C GLN A 64 2.86 -6.58 -0.24
N ILE A 65 3.14 -5.29 -0.51
CA ILE A 65 3.15 -4.74 -1.87
C ILE A 65 4.24 -5.40 -2.74
N GLN A 66 5.43 -5.60 -2.18
CA GLN A 66 6.54 -6.25 -2.88
C GLN A 66 6.22 -7.70 -3.21
N THR A 67 5.69 -8.47 -2.25
CA THR A 67 5.25 -9.85 -2.45
C THR A 67 4.18 -9.95 -3.52
N MET A 68 3.17 -9.07 -3.47
CA MET A 68 2.10 -9.02 -4.46
C MET A 68 2.65 -8.74 -5.87
N TRP A 69 3.57 -7.78 -6.02
CA TRP A 69 4.16 -7.46 -7.32
C TRP A 69 5.09 -8.56 -7.84
N ALA A 70 5.88 -9.19 -6.98
CA ALA A 70 6.68 -10.34 -7.36
C ALA A 70 5.80 -11.46 -7.92
N ALA A 71 4.72 -11.81 -7.21
CA ALA A 71 3.76 -12.83 -7.65
C ALA A 71 3.08 -12.45 -8.99
N LYS A 72 2.64 -11.20 -9.14
CA LYS A 72 2.02 -10.72 -10.39
C LYS A 72 2.96 -10.74 -11.59
N LEU A 73 4.26 -10.61 -11.36
CA LEU A 73 5.30 -10.64 -12.39
C LEU A 73 5.91 -12.03 -12.59
N GLY A 74 5.45 -13.05 -11.85
CA GLY A 74 5.97 -14.42 -11.92
C GLY A 74 7.38 -14.57 -11.32
N LEU A 75 7.79 -13.67 -10.43
CA LEU A 75 9.08 -13.73 -9.73
C LEU A 75 8.93 -14.52 -8.43
N THR A 76 9.96 -15.31 -8.07
CA THR A 76 10.00 -16.04 -6.80
C THR A 76 10.18 -15.13 -5.59
N GLU A 77 10.87 -13.99 -5.77
CA GLU A 77 11.10 -12.98 -4.76
C GLU A 77 11.11 -11.57 -5.40
N TYR A 78 10.97 -10.54 -4.58
CA TYR A 78 11.01 -9.17 -5.05
C TYR A 78 12.44 -8.73 -5.34
N ASP A 79 12.77 -8.51 -6.61
CA ASP A 79 14.00 -7.84 -7.03
C ASP A 79 13.66 -6.41 -7.53
N PRO A 80 14.19 -5.34 -6.90
CA PRO A 80 13.88 -3.96 -7.28
C PRO A 80 14.25 -3.59 -8.73
N LYS A 81 15.33 -4.16 -9.26
CA LYS A 81 15.81 -3.87 -10.63
C LYS A 81 14.92 -4.57 -11.64
N LEU A 82 14.64 -5.86 -11.46
CA LEU A 82 13.75 -6.64 -12.31
C LEU A 82 12.34 -6.07 -12.27
N PHE A 83 11.82 -5.75 -11.08
CA PHE A 83 10.53 -5.07 -10.93
C PHE A 83 10.49 -3.80 -11.79
N THR A 84 11.49 -2.91 -11.64
CA THR A 84 11.52 -1.66 -12.39
C THR A 84 11.51 -1.88 -13.91
N ILE A 85 12.26 -2.86 -14.41
CA ILE A 85 12.32 -3.17 -15.84
C ILE A 85 11.02 -3.77 -16.34
N LEU A 86 10.51 -4.81 -15.67
CA LEU A 86 9.31 -5.55 -16.07
C LEU A 86 8.06 -4.68 -15.93
N PHE A 87 7.90 -3.99 -14.81
CA PHE A 87 6.76 -3.12 -14.54
C PHE A 87 6.66 -1.98 -15.55
N LYS A 88 7.78 -1.29 -15.84
CA LYS A 88 7.78 -0.21 -16.84
C LYS A 88 7.42 -0.72 -18.23
N LYS A 89 8.00 -1.84 -18.67
CA LYS A 89 7.70 -2.44 -19.97
C LYS A 89 6.24 -2.88 -20.06
N LEU A 90 5.74 -3.57 -19.04
CA LEU A 90 4.36 -4.05 -18.99
C LEU A 90 3.36 -2.87 -19.01
N LEU A 91 3.55 -1.87 -18.15
CA LEU A 91 2.69 -0.69 -18.13
C LEU A 91 2.71 0.07 -19.46
N GLN A 92 3.89 0.19 -20.09
CA GLN A 92 3.97 0.80 -21.42
C GLN A 92 3.13 0.00 -22.41
N LEU A 93 3.30 -1.32 -22.49
CA LEU A 93 2.52 -2.16 -23.39
C LEU A 93 1.02 -2.02 -23.12
N MET A 94 0.58 -2.18 -21.87
CA MET A 94 -0.84 -2.06 -21.49
C MET A 94 -1.48 -0.73 -21.88
N ILE A 95 -0.72 0.38 -21.77
CA ILE A 95 -1.21 1.71 -22.20
C ILE A 95 -1.34 1.78 -23.72
N HIS A 96 -0.43 1.17 -24.48
CA HIS A 96 -0.47 1.23 -25.95
C HIS A 96 -1.51 0.28 -26.55
N SER A 97 -1.84 -0.81 -25.88
CA SER A 97 -2.73 -1.85 -26.40
C SER A 97 -4.15 -1.81 -25.85
N GLU A 98 -4.51 -0.79 -25.05
CA GLU A 98 -5.83 -0.64 -24.42
C GLU A 98 -6.34 -1.95 -23.77
N LEU A 99 -5.43 -2.68 -23.11
CA LEU A 99 -5.77 -3.96 -22.49
C LEU A 99 -6.66 -3.75 -21.26
N ASP A 100 -7.65 -4.63 -21.13
CA ASP A 100 -8.50 -4.78 -19.94
C ASP A 100 -7.69 -5.17 -18.69
#